data_AF-A0A565CBL0-F1
#
_entry.id   AF-A0A565CBL0-F1
#
_cell.length_a   1.000
_cell.length_b   1.000
_cell.length_c   1.000
_cell.angle_alpha   90.00
_cell.angle_beta   90.00
_cell.angle_gamma   90.00
#
_symmetry.space_group_name_H-M   'P 1'
#
loop_
_entity.id
_entity.type
_entity.pdbx_description
1 polymer ?
#
loop_
_entity_poly.entity_id
_entity_poly.type
_entity_poly.pdbx_seq_one_letter_code
_entity_poly.pdbx_strand_id
1 'polypeptide(L)' 'MQMKESEVEERNEWLQLYAEPALFSKWQSNLEAFLYAKPFEMRKIVVRTKEEVELKEKVKAENAFFYISFSVAVKTAKVS' A
#
# COMPACT_ATOMS: atom_id res chain seq x y z
N MET A 1 -5.04 14.65 -1.04
CA MET A 1 -5.84 14.59 0.20
C MET A 1 -5.59 13.23 0.87
N GLN A 2 -5.65 13.15 2.21
CA GLN A 2 -5.45 11.90 2.97
C GLN A 2 -6.78 11.15 3.12
N MET A 3 -6.78 9.83 2.95
CA MET A 3 -7.96 8.98 3.16
C MET A 3 -8.23 8.75 4.65
N LYS A 4 -9.50 8.59 5.03
CA LYS A 4 -9.90 8.13 6.36
C LYS A 4 -9.63 6.63 6.52
N GLU A 5 -9.46 6.18 7.75
CA GLU A 5 -9.19 4.77 8.07
C GLU A 5 -10.27 3.82 7.53
N SER A 6 -11.55 4.15 7.72
CA SER A 6 -12.67 3.37 7.17
C SER A 6 -12.65 3.26 5.65
N GLU A 7 -12.19 4.30 4.94
CA GLU A 7 -12.08 4.30 3.48
C GLU A 7 -10.88 3.47 2.99
N VAL A 8 -9.83 3.38 3.83
CA VAL A 8 -8.68 2.49 3.59
C VAL A 8 -9.11 1.05 3.78
N GLU A 9 -9.87 0.73 4.83
CA GLU A 9 -10.38 -0.62 5.08
C GLU A 9 -11.28 -1.14 3.94
N GLU A 10 -12.26 -0.34 3.48
CA GLU A 10 -13.14 -0.71 2.36
C GLU A 10 -12.38 -0.99 1.06
N ARG A 11 -11.21 -0.37 0.89
CA ARG A 11 -10.42 -0.40 -0.36
C ARG A 11 -9.10 -1.15 -0.21
N ASN A 12 -8.92 -1.82 0.92
CA ASN A 12 -7.64 -2.38 1.34
C ASN A 12 -7.11 -3.40 0.33
N GLU A 13 -7.99 -4.26 -0.20
CA GLU A 13 -7.62 -5.37 -1.08
C GLU A 13 -6.88 -4.91 -2.35
N TRP A 14 -7.42 -3.94 -3.10
CA TRP A 14 -6.78 -3.49 -4.33
C TRP A 14 -5.66 -2.47 -4.07
N LEU A 15 -5.71 -1.71 -2.96
CA LEU A 15 -4.62 -0.80 -2.58
C LEU A 15 -3.37 -1.57 -2.11
N GLN A 16 -3.55 -2.75 -1.51
CA GLN A 16 -2.45 -3.66 -1.20
C GLN A 16 -1.70 -4.09 -2.47
N LEU A 17 -2.38 -4.29 -3.60
CA LEU A 17 -1.75 -4.65 -4.88
C LEU A 17 -0.64 -3.65 -5.28
N TYR A 18 -0.81 -2.36 -5.00
CA TYR A 18 0.19 -1.34 -5.30
C TYR A 18 1.39 -1.36 -4.36
N ALA A 19 1.21 -1.83 -3.12
CA ALA A 19 2.28 -1.95 -2.14
C ALA A 19 3.15 -3.20 -2.36
N GLU A 20 2.60 -4.26 -2.95
CA GLU A 20 3.33 -5.51 -3.23
C GLU A 20 4.60 -5.33 -4.09
N PRO A 21 4.57 -4.69 -5.27
CA PRO A 21 5.78 -4.50 -6.08
C PRO A 21 6.80 -3.57 -5.40
N ALA A 22 6.34 -2.60 -4.60
CA ALA A 22 7.21 -1.73 -3.81
C ALA A 22 7.95 -2.53 -2.71
N LEU A 23 7.26 -3.44 -2.03
CA LEU A 23 7.87 -4.33 -1.04
C LEU A 23 8.83 -5.33 -1.69
N PHE A 24 8.42 -5.95 -2.81
CA PHE A 24 9.23 -6.93 -3.53
C PHE A 24 10.54 -6.32 -4.06
N SER A 25 10.47 -5.10 -4.62
CA SER A 25 11.66 -4.38 -5.09
C SER A 25 12.59 -3.97 -3.94
N LYS A 26 12.05 -3.58 -2.77
CA LYS A 26 12.84 -3.22 -1.59
C LYS A 26 13.73 -4.37 -1.10
N TRP A 27 13.29 -5.61 -1.30
CA TRP A 27 14.00 -6.82 -0.89
C TRP A 27 14.73 -7.53 -2.02
N GLN A 28 15.07 -6.80 -3.09
CA GLN A 28 15.89 -7.31 -4.19
C GLN A 28 15.32 -8.59 -4.79
N SER A 29 13.99 -8.69 -4.87
CA SER A 29 13.29 -9.85 -5.42
C SER A 29 13.43 -11.14 -4.61
N ASN A 30 13.76 -11.07 -3.31
CA ASN A 30 13.71 -12.22 -2.42
C ASN A 30 12.25 -12.63 -2.14
N LEU A 31 11.79 -13.67 -2.83
CA LEU A 31 10.42 -14.18 -2.73
C LEU A 31 10.08 -14.71 -1.34
N GLU A 32 10.99 -15.41 -0.67
CA GLU A 32 10.79 -15.94 0.68
C GLU A 32 10.57 -14.82 1.69
N ALA A 33 11.43 -13.80 1.66
CA ALA A 33 11.26 -12.61 2.49
C ALA A 33 9.89 -11.98 2.21
N PHE A 34 9.56 -11.74 0.93
CA PHE A 34 8.30 -11.13 0.50
C PHE A 34 7.07 -11.88 1.02
N LEU A 35 7.03 -13.21 0.87
CA LEU A 35 5.94 -14.05 1.38
C LEU A 35 5.84 -13.96 2.91
N TYR A 36 6.98 -13.89 3.59
CA TYR A 36 7.05 -13.80 5.05
C TYR A 36 6.56 -12.44 5.61
N ALA A 37 6.69 -11.35 4.84
CA ALA A 37 6.12 -10.05 5.21
C ALA A 37 4.59 -9.97 5.08
N LYS A 38 3.96 -10.90 4.37
CA LYS A 38 2.51 -10.85 4.16
C LYS A 38 1.76 -11.46 5.36
N PRO A 39 0.61 -10.89 5.76
CA PRO A 39 0.05 -9.62 5.27
C PRO A 39 0.76 -8.41 5.89
N PHE A 40 0.87 -7.32 5.12
CA PHE A 40 1.33 -6.02 5.63
C PHE A 40 0.13 -5.12 5.95
N GLU A 41 0.30 -4.29 6.97
CA GLU A 41 -0.73 -3.40 7.49
C GLU A 41 -0.66 -2.05 6.77
N MET A 42 -1.75 -1.68 6.10
CA MET A 42 -1.88 -0.37 5.45
C MET A 42 -2.17 0.70 6.49
N ARG A 43 -1.35 1.74 6.57
CA ARG A 43 -1.45 2.78 7.62
C ARG A 43 -2.01 4.09 7.11
N LYS A 44 -1.46 4.59 6.02
CA LYS A 44 -1.81 5.90 5.49
C LYS A 44 -1.73 5.90 3.98
N ILE A 45 -2.77 6.45 3.36
CA ILE A 45 -2.86 6.59 1.91
C ILE A 45 -3.20 8.04 1.60
N VAL A 46 -2.35 8.66 0.78
CA VAL A 46 -2.57 10.00 0.24
C VAL A 46 -2.65 9.89 -1.27
N VAL A 47 -3.75 10.40 -1.83
CA VAL A 47 -4.00 10.40 -3.28
C VAL A 47 -3.85 11.81 -3.80
N ARG A 48 -3.09 11.96 -4.89
CA ARG A 48 -2.94 13.21 -5.64
C ARG A 48 -3.32 12.98 -7.11
N THR A 49 -4.18 13.83 -7.62
CA THR A 49 -4.63 13.86 -9.01
C THR A 49 -4.27 15.20 -9.63
N LYS A 50 -4.28 15.30 -10.97
CA LYS A 50 -4.12 16.58 -11.65
C LYS A 50 -5.38 17.45 -11.53
N GLU A 51 -6.57 16.86 -11.67
CA GLU A 51 -7.81 17.60 -11.44
C GLU A 51 -8.16 17.69 -9.94
N GLU A 52 -8.73 18.81 -9.55
CA GLU A 52 -9.27 19.03 -8.20
C GLU A 52 -10.70 18.45 -8.11
N VAL A 53 -10.80 17.13 -7.99
CA VAL A 53 -12.07 16.40 -7.84
C VAL A 53 -12.29 15.92 -6.40
N GLU A 54 -13.51 15.49 -6.08
CA GLU A 54 -13.87 14.98 -4.75
C GLU A 54 -13.12 13.68 -4.41
N LEU A 55 -12.85 13.41 -3.12
CA LEU A 55 -11.98 12.31 -2.69
C LEU A 55 -12.40 10.95 -3.29
N LYS A 56 -13.69 10.63 -3.26
CA LYS A 56 -14.24 9.37 -3.79
C LYS A 56 -14.00 9.22 -5.29
N GLU A 57 -13.91 10.33 -6.01
CA GLU A 57 -13.63 10.41 -7.44
C GLU A 57 -12.13 10.40 -7.71
N LYS A 58 -11.30 11.04 -6.86
CA LYS A 58 -9.83 11.02 -6.98
C LYS A 58 -9.25 9.62 -6.99
N VAL A 59 -9.79 8.71 -6.17
CA VAL A 59 -9.33 7.31 -6.11
C VAL A 59 -9.73 6.51 -7.36
N LYS A 60 -10.72 6.98 -8.11
CA LYS A 60 -11.17 6.40 -9.39
C LYS A 60 -10.65 7.18 -10.60
N ALA A 61 -9.82 8.19 -10.38
CA ALA A 61 -9.29 9.00 -11.46
C ALA A 61 -8.39 8.13 -12.34
N GLU A 62 -8.44 8.40 -13.65
CA GLU A 62 -7.62 7.70 -14.64
C GLU A 62 -6.12 7.88 -14.35
N ASN A 63 -5.73 9.07 -13.91
CA ASN A 63 -4.35 9.41 -13.55
C ASN A 63 -4.25 9.90 -12.10
N ALA A 64 -3.65 9.08 -11.24
CA ALA A 64 -3.45 9.39 -9.83
C ALA A 64 -2.08 8.93 -9.32
N PHE A 65 -1.50 9.72 -8.42
CA PHE A 65 -0.35 9.35 -7.61
C PHE A 65 -0.82 8.86 -6.24
N PHE A 66 -0.41 7.63 -5.90
CA PHE A 66 -0.67 7.03 -4.61
C PHE A 66 0.60 7.08 -3.75
N TYR A 67 0.52 7.77 -2.63
CA TYR A 67 1.54 7.71 -1.58
C TYR A 67 1.04 6.79 -0.49
N ILE A 68 1.68 5.63 -0.37
CA ILE A 68 1.24 4.56 0.50
C ILE A 68 2.28 4.37 1.61
N SER A 69 1.81 4.41 2.86
CA SER A 69 2.57 3.99 4.04
C SER A 69 1.98 2.68 4.55
N PHE A 70 2.83 1.67 4.68
CA PHE A 70 2.47 0.36 5.20
C PHE A 70 3.58 -0.16 6.12
N SER A 71 3.22 -1.07 7.01
CA SER A 71 4.17 -1.77 7.87
C SER A 71 4.14 -3.27 7.61
N VAL A 72 5.31 -3.86 7.50
CA VAL A 72 5.45 -5.32 7.48
C VAL A 72 5.67 -5.83 8.89
N ALA A 73 5.06 -6.97 9.22
CA ALA A 73 5.40 -7.67 10.45
C ALA A 73 6.79 -8.29 10.26
N VAL A 74 7.85 -7.61 10.73
CA VAL A 74 9.18 -8.22 10.81
C VAL A 74 9.15 -9.21 11.97
N LYS A 75 8.64 -10.42 11.72
CA LYS A 75 8.97 -11.53 12.62
C LYS A 75 10.45 -11.82 12.36
N THR A 76 11.31 -11.69 13.36
CA THR A 76 12.73 -12.01 13.19
C THR A 76 12.83 -13.47 12.78
N ALA A 77 13.17 -13.76 11.53
CA ALA A 77 13.71 -15.05 11.17
C ALA A 77 15.04 -15.17 11.92
N LYS A 78 15.03 -15.83 13.08
CA LYS A 78 16.24 -16.44 13.60
C LYS A 78 16.63 -17.47 12.56
N VAL A 79 17.57 -17.10 11.68
CA VAL A 79 18.33 -18.06 10.91
C VAL A 79 19.21 -18.77 11.96
N SER A 80 18.71 -19.92 12.42
CA SER A 80 19.45 -20.90 13.21
C SER A 80 20.23 -21.81 12.28
#